data_AF-A0A1W9VAD3-F1
#
_entry.id   AF-A0A1W9VAD3-F1
#
_cell.length_a   1.000
_cell.length_b   1.000
_cell.length_c   1.000
_cell.angle_alpha   90.00
_cell.angle_beta   90.00
_cell.angle_gamma   90.00
#
_symmetry.space_group_name_H-M   'P 1'
#
loop_
_entity.id
_entity.type
_entity.pdbx_description
1 polymer ?
#
loop_
_entity_poly.entity_id
_entity_poly.type
_entity_poly.pdbx_seq_one_letter_code
_entity_poly.pdbx_strand_id
1 'polypeptide(L)'
;MANNCPIQSKFALENRFVQKQIWIGPPNSIAFDEAGIKTKLLNLKQPCYVIKDPQGRVGVSNEGSLRPGNGASGEGQMEALMTAPPISPQQLGDPNFLAFHGLQYAYAGGAMANGISSEELVIALGKAGMIGSFGAAGLVPERVKAAIQRIQQALPQGPYAFNLIHSPNEEMLERSAVELYLKHKVNTVEASAFLGLTPHIVRYRVAGLSLSAAGETEIGNKVIAKVSRREVAIKFMQPAPAKMLRALVEQSLITQQQAALAEKVPMADDITAEADSGGHTDNRPLVCMLPSMIALRDEIQEKYRYATPIRVGAAGGISAPESALGAFMMGAAYIVTGSVNQACVEAGASEHTKKLLAQAEMADVMMSPAADMFEMGVKLQVLKRGTLFPMRAQKLYDLYQKYDSIEDIPAVERQKLEKQVFKTNLDAIWDSCVAFFNERDPAQITRATGNPKRKMALIFRWYLGLASRWSNIGEKGLNGIGVKDKNLTTNSANLHEYKD
;
A
#
# COMPACT_ATOMS: atom_id res chain seq x y z
N MET A 1 56.24 26.63 -20.84
CA MET A 1 57.07 25.43 -21.06
C MET A 1 56.51 24.34 -20.18
N ALA A 2 55.83 23.39 -20.80
CA ALA A 2 55.33 22.19 -20.18
C ALA A 2 56.51 21.31 -19.76
N ASN A 3 56.42 20.63 -18.61
CA ASN A 3 56.60 19.18 -18.56
C ASN A 3 56.43 18.60 -17.15
N ASN A 4 55.76 17.44 -17.14
CA ASN A 4 55.86 16.33 -16.19
C ASN A 4 55.03 16.37 -14.90
N CYS A 5 53.74 16.05 -15.05
CA CYS A 5 53.00 15.28 -14.05
C CYS A 5 52.67 13.88 -14.64
N PRO A 6 53.21 12.78 -14.10
CA PRO A 6 53.02 11.45 -14.65
C PRO A 6 51.78 10.79 -14.02
N ILE A 7 50.58 11.27 -14.38
CA ILE A 7 49.30 10.63 -13.97
C ILE A 7 48.31 10.57 -15.14
N GLN A 8 48.80 10.33 -16.36
CA GLN A 8 47.94 10.18 -17.55
C GLN A 8 48.01 8.79 -18.22
N SER A 9 48.50 7.75 -17.56
CA SER A 9 48.65 6.43 -18.21
C SER A 9 48.13 5.22 -17.41
N LYS A 10 47.07 5.35 -16.60
CA LYS A 10 46.50 4.21 -15.85
C LYS A 10 44.98 4.01 -15.92
N PHE A 11 44.31 4.60 -16.91
CA PHE A 11 42.93 4.21 -17.26
C PHE A 11 42.72 4.16 -18.79
N ALA A 12 43.72 3.69 -19.53
CA ALA A 12 43.41 3.01 -20.78
C ALA A 12 42.85 1.64 -20.39
N LEU A 13 41.52 1.55 -20.27
CA LEU A 13 40.81 0.29 -20.43
C LEU A 13 41.04 -0.16 -21.87
N GLU A 14 42.23 -0.67 -22.16
CA GLU A 14 42.46 -1.44 -23.37
C GLU A 14 41.53 -2.65 -23.29
N ASN A 15 40.66 -2.78 -24.29
CA ASN A 15 39.73 -3.89 -24.55
C ASN A 15 40.47 -5.24 -24.67
N ARG A 16 41.07 -5.74 -23.59
CA ARG A 16 41.83 -7.00 -23.59
C ARG A 16 41.01 -8.22 -23.17
N PHE A 17 39.70 -8.08 -22.95
CA PHE A 17 38.84 -9.21 -22.55
C PHE A 17 37.47 -9.31 -23.26
N VAL A 18 37.14 -8.45 -24.23
CA VAL A 18 35.93 -8.67 -25.04
C VAL A 18 36.30 -9.56 -26.21
N GLN A 19 36.24 -10.89 -26.01
CA GLN A 19 36.14 -11.77 -27.17
C GLN A 19 34.91 -11.32 -27.96
N LYS A 20 35.12 -10.85 -29.20
CA LYS A 20 34.02 -10.52 -30.10
C LYS A 20 33.13 -11.74 -30.22
N GLN A 21 31.87 -11.60 -29.83
CA GLN A 21 30.89 -12.66 -30.00
C GLN A 21 30.31 -12.56 -31.41
N ILE A 22 30.24 -13.70 -32.09
CA ILE A 22 29.61 -13.81 -33.40
C ILE A 22 28.18 -14.28 -33.17
N TRP A 23 27.23 -13.59 -33.79
CA TRP A 23 25.86 -14.07 -33.84
C TRP A 23 25.69 -15.03 -35.02
N ILE A 24 25.03 -16.17 -34.77
CA ILE A 24 24.67 -17.13 -35.80
C ILE A 24 23.17 -17.37 -35.72
N GLY A 25 22.48 -17.03 -36.80
CA GLY A 25 21.06 -17.26 -36.97
C GLY A 25 20.59 -16.86 -38.37
N PRO A 26 19.30 -17.01 -38.65
CA PRO A 26 18.74 -16.69 -39.96
C PRO A 26 18.75 -15.17 -40.21
N PRO A 27 19.45 -14.64 -41.23
CA PRO A 27 19.56 -13.19 -41.46
C PRO A 27 18.21 -12.48 -41.62
N ASN A 28 17.21 -13.17 -42.18
CA ASN A 28 15.86 -12.64 -42.36
C ASN A 28 15.09 -12.46 -41.04
N SER A 29 15.60 -12.99 -39.91
CA SER A 29 15.03 -12.75 -38.58
C SER A 29 15.43 -11.39 -37.98
N ILE A 30 16.44 -10.73 -38.56
CA ILE A 30 16.97 -9.45 -38.09
C ILE A 30 16.05 -8.33 -38.57
N ALA A 31 15.46 -7.61 -37.62
CA ALA A 31 14.77 -6.36 -37.89
C ALA A 31 15.75 -5.20 -37.87
N PHE A 32 15.71 -4.37 -38.91
CA PHE A 32 16.51 -3.14 -39.01
C PHE A 32 15.66 -1.87 -38.93
N ASP A 33 14.35 -1.98 -39.10
CA ASP A 33 13.40 -0.88 -38.96
C ASP A 33 12.89 -0.74 -37.51
N GLU A 34 12.42 0.46 -37.16
CA GLU A 34 11.99 0.79 -35.80
C GLU A 34 10.85 -0.11 -35.30
N ALA A 35 9.86 -0.41 -36.14
CA ALA A 35 8.71 -1.21 -35.75
C ALA A 35 9.12 -2.66 -35.45
N GLY A 36 9.92 -3.26 -36.33
CA GLY A 36 10.47 -4.60 -36.14
C GLY A 36 11.37 -4.68 -34.90
N ILE A 37 12.27 -3.71 -34.70
CA ILE A 37 13.12 -3.64 -33.51
C ILE A 37 12.26 -3.58 -32.24
N LYS A 38 11.25 -2.69 -32.20
CA LYS A 38 10.34 -2.56 -31.06
C LYS A 38 9.59 -3.86 -30.78
N THR A 39 9.09 -4.55 -31.81
CA THR A 39 8.42 -5.86 -31.65
C THR A 39 9.35 -6.89 -31.03
N LYS A 40 10.63 -6.94 -31.45
CA LYS A 40 11.61 -7.88 -30.89
C LYS A 40 12.00 -7.54 -29.44
N LEU A 41 12.14 -6.25 -29.12
CA LEU A 41 12.44 -5.77 -27.76
C LEU A 41 11.29 -6.05 -26.78
N LEU A 42 10.03 -5.93 -27.22
CA LEU A 42 8.86 -6.18 -26.38
C LEU A 42 8.53 -7.68 -26.21
N ASN A 43 9.23 -8.57 -26.92
CA ASN A 43 9.07 -10.03 -26.77
C ASN A 43 9.91 -10.58 -25.61
N LEU A 44 9.47 -10.30 -24.39
CA LEU A 44 10.15 -10.68 -23.14
C LEU A 44 10.35 -12.19 -22.92
N LYS A 45 9.68 -13.03 -23.72
CA LYS A 45 9.76 -14.50 -23.63
C LYS A 45 10.94 -15.10 -24.41
N GLN A 46 11.61 -14.30 -25.23
CA GLN A 46 12.72 -14.74 -26.07
C GLN A 46 13.98 -13.93 -25.75
N PRO A 47 15.18 -14.47 -25.99
CA PRO A 47 16.39 -13.67 -25.94
C PRO A 47 16.31 -12.55 -26.98
N CYS A 48 17.09 -11.50 -26.80
CA CYS A 48 17.20 -10.40 -27.73
C CYS A 48 18.67 -10.17 -28.05
N TYR A 49 19.02 -10.26 -29.33
CA TYR A 49 20.37 -10.07 -29.84
C TYR A 49 20.41 -8.77 -30.64
N VAL A 50 21.26 -7.84 -30.22
CA VAL A 50 21.61 -6.64 -31.00
C VAL A 50 22.81 -7.00 -31.86
N ILE A 51 22.63 -6.91 -33.17
CA ILE A 51 23.55 -7.47 -34.17
C ILE A 51 23.98 -6.34 -35.10
N LYS A 52 25.27 -6.29 -35.41
CA LYS A 52 25.82 -5.47 -36.48
C LYS A 52 26.13 -6.36 -37.69
N ASP A 53 25.53 -6.04 -38.82
CA ASP A 53 25.76 -6.78 -40.06
C ASP A 53 27.07 -6.33 -40.77
N PRO A 54 27.53 -7.07 -41.79
CA PRO A 54 28.72 -6.71 -42.55
C PRO A 54 28.64 -5.35 -43.26
N GLN A 55 27.43 -4.85 -43.53
CA GLN A 55 27.20 -3.51 -44.11
C GLN A 55 27.23 -2.41 -43.04
N GLY A 56 27.44 -2.77 -41.76
CA GLY A 56 27.50 -1.87 -40.63
C GLY A 56 26.14 -1.44 -40.08
N ARG A 57 25.04 -2.01 -40.57
CA ARG A 57 23.69 -1.76 -40.04
C ARG A 57 23.52 -2.48 -38.72
N VAL A 58 22.82 -1.84 -37.78
CA VAL A 58 22.47 -2.44 -36.50
C VAL A 58 21.01 -2.86 -36.53
N GLY A 59 20.76 -4.13 -36.21
CA GLY A 59 19.43 -4.71 -36.15
C GLY A 59 19.26 -5.60 -34.93
N VAL A 60 18.03 -6.09 -34.75
CA VAL A 60 17.65 -6.91 -33.59
C VAL A 60 16.99 -8.20 -34.05
N SER A 61 17.38 -9.33 -33.43
CA SER A 61 16.69 -10.61 -33.60
C SER A 61 16.37 -11.25 -32.25
N ASN A 62 15.27 -12.01 -32.19
CA ASN A 62 14.97 -12.91 -31.07
C ASN A 62 15.43 -14.37 -31.33
N GLU A 63 16.07 -14.60 -32.48
CA GLU A 63 16.52 -15.93 -32.93
C GLU A 63 18.04 -15.99 -33.02
N GLY A 64 18.56 -17.20 -33.11
CA GLY A 64 19.99 -17.45 -33.24
C GLY A 64 20.69 -17.72 -31.90
N SER A 65 22.01 -17.76 -31.96
CA SER A 65 22.88 -18.13 -30.84
C SER A 65 24.22 -17.39 -30.94
N LEU A 66 24.89 -17.27 -29.80
CA LEU A 66 26.21 -16.65 -29.71
C LEU A 66 27.30 -17.71 -29.82
N ARG A 67 28.36 -17.42 -30.57
CA ARG A 67 29.60 -18.21 -30.57
C ARG A 67 30.81 -17.32 -30.26
N PRO A 68 31.84 -17.86 -29.57
CA PRO A 68 33.11 -17.16 -29.43
C PRO A 68 33.70 -16.86 -30.81
N GLY A 69 34.13 -15.62 -31.04
CA GLY A 69 34.88 -15.26 -32.25
C GLY A 69 36.34 -15.66 -32.12
N ASN A 70 36.87 -16.38 -33.12
CA ASN A 70 38.25 -16.87 -33.13
C ASN A 70 39.30 -15.80 -33.49
N GLY A 71 39.09 -14.53 -33.12
CA GLY A 71 40.03 -13.42 -33.36
C GLY A 71 40.19 -12.98 -34.83
N ALA A 72 39.86 -13.81 -35.81
CA ALA A 72 39.75 -13.44 -37.21
C ALA A 72 38.32 -12.99 -37.53
N SER A 73 38.10 -11.68 -37.68
CA SER A 73 36.89 -11.12 -38.26
C SER A 73 36.81 -11.56 -39.71
N GLY A 74 36.19 -12.71 -39.97
CA GLY A 74 35.93 -13.19 -41.33
C GLY A 74 34.99 -12.20 -42.03
N GLU A 75 35.33 -11.81 -43.25
CA GLU A 75 34.44 -11.03 -44.11
C GLU A 75 33.08 -11.72 -44.19
N GLY A 76 31.99 -10.98 -43.91
CA GLY A 76 30.62 -11.50 -43.93
C GLY A 76 30.05 -12.00 -42.60
N GLN A 77 30.78 -11.90 -41.48
CA GLN A 77 30.27 -12.29 -40.15
C GLN A 77 29.35 -11.24 -39.53
N MET A 78 28.29 -11.72 -38.85
CA MET A 78 27.38 -10.91 -38.04
C MET A 78 27.98 -10.74 -36.63
N GLU A 79 28.29 -9.50 -36.25
CA GLU A 79 28.86 -9.18 -34.93
C GLU A 79 27.73 -9.03 -33.91
N ALA A 80 27.79 -9.76 -32.79
CA ALA A 80 26.88 -9.54 -31.68
C ALA A 80 27.37 -8.35 -30.83
N LEU A 81 26.58 -7.29 -30.75
CA LEU A 81 26.89 -6.09 -29.97
C LEU A 81 26.40 -6.21 -28.52
N MET A 82 25.22 -6.78 -28.34
CA MET A 82 24.59 -6.95 -27.03
C MET A 82 23.64 -8.15 -27.06
N THR A 83 23.46 -8.79 -25.90
CA THR A 83 22.44 -9.81 -25.68
C THR A 83 21.66 -9.48 -24.42
N ALA A 84 20.35 -9.68 -24.47
CA ALA A 84 19.49 -9.69 -23.29
C ALA A 84 18.79 -11.06 -23.21
N PRO A 85 18.83 -11.75 -22.06
CA PRO A 85 18.10 -13.00 -21.89
C PRO A 85 16.57 -12.74 -21.84
N PRO A 86 15.74 -13.78 -22.00
CA PRO A 86 14.33 -13.68 -21.63
C PRO A 86 14.20 -13.25 -20.16
N ILE A 87 13.44 -12.18 -19.91
CA ILE A 87 13.12 -11.73 -18.55
C ILE A 87 11.61 -11.47 -18.49
N SER A 88 10.88 -12.36 -17.83
CA SER A 88 9.43 -12.21 -17.63
C SER A 88 9.12 -11.38 -16.37
N PRO A 89 7.97 -10.71 -16.30
CA PRO A 89 7.60 -9.92 -15.11
C PRO A 89 7.51 -10.76 -13.82
N GLN A 90 7.26 -12.07 -13.93
CA GLN A 90 7.23 -13.01 -12.80
C GLN A 90 8.61 -13.23 -12.17
N GLN A 91 9.69 -12.83 -12.84
CA GLN A 91 11.06 -12.90 -12.33
C GLN A 91 11.46 -11.64 -11.54
N LEU A 92 10.59 -10.62 -11.49
CA LEU A 92 10.83 -9.43 -10.67
C LEU A 92 10.36 -9.67 -9.23
N GLY A 93 11.22 -9.30 -8.28
CA GLY A 93 10.96 -9.49 -6.85
C GLY A 93 11.48 -10.82 -6.30
N ASP A 94 10.97 -11.21 -5.14
CA ASP A 94 11.40 -12.40 -4.42
C ASP A 94 10.51 -13.61 -4.78
N PRO A 95 11.06 -14.69 -5.37
CA PRO A 95 10.28 -15.89 -5.70
C PRO A 95 9.67 -16.57 -4.46
N ASN A 96 10.25 -16.38 -3.27
CA ASN A 96 9.67 -16.89 -2.04
C ASN A 96 8.39 -16.13 -1.64
N PHE A 97 8.27 -14.85 -1.98
CA PHE A 97 7.00 -14.12 -1.81
C PHE A 97 5.90 -14.75 -2.65
N LEU A 98 6.23 -15.10 -3.91
CA LEU A 98 5.30 -15.75 -4.82
C LEU A 98 4.86 -17.12 -4.31
N ALA A 99 5.83 -17.97 -3.95
CA ALA A 99 5.56 -19.30 -3.45
C ALA A 99 4.77 -19.28 -2.14
N PHE A 100 5.15 -18.40 -1.20
CA PHE A 100 4.52 -18.31 0.11
C PHE A 100 3.08 -17.83 0.04
N HIS A 101 2.76 -16.88 -0.85
CA HIS A 101 1.41 -16.33 -1.00
C HIS A 101 0.58 -16.96 -2.13
N GLY A 102 1.16 -17.86 -2.93
CA GLY A 102 0.48 -18.48 -4.07
C GLY A 102 0.24 -17.51 -5.24
N LEU A 103 1.22 -16.66 -5.55
CA LEU A 103 1.10 -15.57 -6.52
C LEU A 103 1.86 -15.85 -7.82
N GLN A 104 1.49 -15.13 -8.88
CA GLN A 104 2.24 -15.08 -10.13
C GLN A 104 3.14 -13.85 -10.20
N TYR A 105 2.78 -12.76 -9.53
CA TYR A 105 3.52 -11.49 -9.55
C TYR A 105 3.84 -11.02 -8.15
N ALA A 106 5.01 -10.41 -7.95
CA ALA A 106 5.46 -9.85 -6.68
C ALA A 106 4.80 -8.49 -6.46
N TYR A 107 3.47 -8.51 -6.36
CA TYR A 107 2.61 -7.35 -6.42
C TYR A 107 1.45 -7.48 -5.46
N ALA A 108 1.20 -6.41 -4.70
CA ALA A 108 0.04 -6.29 -3.83
C ALA A 108 -0.77 -5.02 -4.13
N GLY A 109 -2.10 -5.14 -4.08
CA GLY A 109 -3.01 -4.00 -3.92
C GLY A 109 -3.19 -3.70 -2.44
N GLY A 110 -2.64 -2.58 -1.98
CA GLY A 110 -2.75 -2.16 -0.58
C GLY A 110 -4.18 -1.76 -0.21
N ALA A 111 -4.55 -1.92 1.07
CA ALA A 111 -5.89 -1.55 1.50
C ALA A 111 -6.16 -0.05 1.39
N MET A 112 -7.41 0.25 1.02
CA MET A 112 -7.98 1.59 1.01
C MET A 112 -9.27 1.53 1.82
N ALA A 113 -9.36 2.36 2.86
CA ALA A 113 -10.38 2.28 3.91
C ALA A 113 -11.83 2.34 3.40
N ASN A 114 -12.78 2.01 4.26
CA ASN A 114 -14.22 2.08 4.00
C ASN A 114 -14.66 1.31 2.75
N GLY A 115 -14.01 0.18 2.47
CA GLY A 115 -14.32 -0.66 1.32
C GLY A 115 -13.93 -0.08 -0.04
N ILE A 116 -13.09 0.98 -0.09
CA ILE A 116 -12.55 1.49 -1.35
C ILE A 116 -11.72 0.39 -2.04
N SER A 117 -10.90 -0.32 -1.27
CA SER A 117 -10.39 -1.62 -1.70
C SER A 117 -11.50 -2.64 -1.49
N SER A 118 -12.36 -2.72 -2.50
CA SER A 118 -13.63 -3.46 -2.51
C SER A 118 -13.42 -4.96 -2.67
N GLU A 119 -14.50 -5.73 -2.50
CA GLU A 119 -14.51 -7.14 -2.87
C GLU A 119 -14.16 -7.33 -4.35
N GLU A 120 -14.71 -6.50 -5.24
CA GLU A 120 -14.46 -6.56 -6.68
C GLU A 120 -12.97 -6.39 -7.00
N LEU A 121 -12.31 -5.41 -6.37
CA LEU A 121 -10.89 -5.15 -6.59
C LEU A 121 -10.03 -6.31 -6.09
N VAL A 122 -10.31 -6.80 -4.87
CA VAL A 122 -9.58 -7.94 -4.30
C VAL A 122 -9.77 -9.20 -5.13
N ILE A 123 -10.99 -9.47 -5.60
CA ILE A 123 -11.30 -10.63 -6.46
C ILE A 123 -10.58 -10.50 -7.81
N ALA A 124 -10.57 -9.32 -8.42
CA ALA A 124 -9.89 -9.08 -9.69
C ALA A 124 -8.38 -9.31 -9.58
N LEU A 125 -7.74 -8.74 -8.55
CA LEU A 125 -6.31 -8.95 -8.27
C LEU A 125 -6.00 -10.42 -7.99
N GLY A 126 -6.80 -11.07 -7.15
CA GLY A 126 -6.63 -12.49 -6.80
C GLY A 126 -6.68 -13.41 -8.02
N LYS A 127 -7.67 -13.22 -8.90
CA LYS A 127 -7.79 -13.97 -10.16
C LYS A 127 -6.63 -13.70 -11.14
N ALA A 128 -6.02 -12.53 -11.07
CA ALA A 128 -4.84 -12.18 -11.87
C ALA A 128 -3.51 -12.70 -11.30
N GLY A 129 -3.53 -13.45 -10.18
CA GLY A 129 -2.33 -13.97 -9.54
C GLY A 129 -1.56 -12.91 -8.74
N MET A 130 -2.25 -11.89 -8.25
CA MET A 130 -1.73 -10.85 -7.35
C MET A 130 -2.49 -10.92 -6.02
N ILE A 131 -1.98 -10.31 -4.95
CA ILE A 131 -2.71 -10.25 -3.68
C ILE A 131 -3.40 -8.88 -3.49
N GLY A 132 -4.69 -8.87 -3.19
CA GLY A 132 -5.43 -7.66 -2.82
C GLY A 132 -5.81 -7.66 -1.34
N SER A 133 -5.64 -6.53 -0.66
CA SER A 133 -6.03 -6.36 0.74
C SER A 133 -7.36 -5.62 0.85
N PHE A 134 -8.40 -6.28 1.37
CA PHE A 134 -9.72 -5.68 1.53
C PHE A 134 -9.71 -4.54 2.55
N GLY A 135 -10.36 -3.43 2.20
CA GLY A 135 -10.41 -2.19 2.95
C GLY A 135 -11.35 -2.20 4.17
N ALA A 136 -11.05 -3.02 5.18
CA ALA A 136 -11.92 -3.21 6.34
C ALA A 136 -12.00 -2.01 7.31
N ALA A 137 -10.99 -1.13 7.33
CA ALA A 137 -10.95 0.02 8.22
C ALA A 137 -12.20 0.91 8.07
N GLY A 138 -12.86 1.23 9.19
CA GLY A 138 -14.07 2.06 9.23
C GLY A 138 -15.38 1.33 8.89
N LEU A 139 -15.34 0.05 8.53
CA LEU A 139 -16.53 -0.76 8.28
C LEU A 139 -17.01 -1.46 9.57
N VAL A 140 -18.33 -1.61 9.69
CA VAL A 140 -18.94 -2.37 10.79
C VAL A 140 -18.72 -3.88 10.62
N PRO A 141 -18.70 -4.69 11.71
CA PRO A 141 -18.38 -6.11 11.66
C PRO A 141 -19.22 -6.94 10.67
N GLU A 142 -20.53 -6.70 10.58
CA GLU A 142 -21.38 -7.44 9.63
C GLU A 142 -21.01 -7.15 8.17
N ARG A 143 -20.60 -5.92 7.84
CA ARG A 143 -20.13 -5.59 6.49
C ARG A 143 -18.82 -6.28 6.15
N VAL A 144 -17.90 -6.38 7.12
CA VAL A 144 -16.63 -7.11 6.97
C VAL A 144 -16.91 -8.61 6.78
N LYS A 145 -17.83 -9.18 7.56
CA LYS A 145 -18.25 -10.58 7.43
C LYS A 145 -18.82 -10.90 6.06
N ALA A 146 -19.69 -10.03 5.53
CA ALA A 146 -20.22 -10.18 4.17
C ALA A 146 -19.10 -10.14 3.11
N ALA A 147 -18.11 -9.25 3.28
CA ALA A 147 -16.95 -9.19 2.39
C ALA A 147 -16.13 -10.50 2.45
N ILE A 148 -15.88 -11.03 3.65
CA ILE A 148 -15.15 -12.31 3.82
C ILE A 148 -15.85 -13.42 3.06
N GLN A 149 -17.16 -13.59 3.26
CA GLN A 149 -17.93 -14.63 2.59
C GLN A 149 -17.88 -14.51 1.06
N ARG A 150 -18.05 -13.29 0.54
CA ARG A 150 -18.03 -13.03 -0.90
C ARG A 150 -16.66 -13.29 -1.51
N ILE A 151 -15.60 -12.79 -0.89
CA ILE A 151 -14.22 -12.96 -1.38
C ILE A 151 -13.82 -14.44 -1.32
N GLN A 152 -14.13 -15.15 -0.23
CA GLN A 152 -13.85 -16.58 -0.10
C GLN A 152 -14.63 -17.43 -1.11
N GLN A 153 -15.87 -17.07 -1.42
CA GLN A 153 -16.64 -17.76 -2.46
C GLN A 153 -15.98 -17.62 -3.84
N ALA A 154 -15.45 -16.43 -4.16
CA ALA A 154 -14.80 -16.16 -5.44
C ALA A 154 -13.34 -16.66 -5.50
N LEU A 155 -12.67 -16.76 -4.36
CA LEU A 155 -11.27 -17.13 -4.20
C LEU A 155 -11.13 -18.17 -3.06
N PRO A 156 -11.64 -19.40 -3.24
CA PRO A 156 -11.68 -20.40 -2.17
C PRO A 156 -10.29 -20.84 -1.68
N GLN A 157 -9.27 -20.71 -2.54
CA GLN A 157 -7.87 -20.99 -2.23
C GLN A 157 -7.02 -19.71 -2.14
N GLY A 158 -7.66 -18.55 -2.05
CA GLY A 158 -6.99 -17.26 -2.20
C GLY A 158 -6.58 -16.97 -3.65
N PRO A 159 -5.60 -16.07 -3.86
CA PRO A 159 -4.96 -15.22 -2.85
C PRO A 159 -5.81 -13.99 -2.52
N TYR A 160 -5.93 -13.65 -1.23
CA TYR A 160 -6.50 -12.38 -0.75
C TYR A 160 -5.95 -12.07 0.64
N ALA A 161 -6.04 -10.81 1.05
CA ALA A 161 -5.76 -10.36 2.41
C ALA A 161 -6.89 -9.47 2.93
N PHE A 162 -6.93 -9.29 4.25
CA PHE A 162 -7.80 -8.30 4.90
C PHE A 162 -6.96 -7.30 5.69
N ASN A 163 -7.32 -6.02 5.61
CA ASN A 163 -6.68 -5.00 6.42
C ASN A 163 -7.05 -5.15 7.90
N LEU A 164 -6.05 -5.28 8.76
CA LEU A 164 -6.19 -5.08 10.20
C LEU A 164 -5.57 -3.72 10.53
N ILE A 165 -6.40 -2.73 10.83
CA ILE A 165 -5.95 -1.40 11.20
C ILE A 165 -5.84 -1.26 12.72
N HIS A 166 -4.72 -0.73 13.19
CA HIS A 166 -4.59 -0.38 14.59
C HIS A 166 -5.45 0.83 14.93
N SER A 167 -6.24 0.73 15.99
CA SER A 167 -7.12 1.81 16.47
C SER A 167 -6.83 2.08 17.95
N PRO A 168 -5.87 2.95 18.30
CA PRO A 168 -5.42 3.15 19.69
C PRO A 168 -6.54 3.52 20.68
N ASN A 169 -7.55 4.25 20.20
CA ASN A 169 -8.69 4.69 21.02
C ASN A 169 -9.86 3.69 21.02
N GLU A 170 -9.82 2.65 20.19
CA GLU A 170 -10.93 1.73 19.94
C GLU A 170 -10.43 0.28 19.86
N GLU A 171 -9.78 -0.20 20.92
CA GLU A 171 -9.20 -1.55 21.00
C GLU A 171 -10.22 -2.65 20.64
N MET A 172 -11.50 -2.44 20.99
CA MET A 172 -12.58 -3.37 20.70
C MET A 172 -12.78 -3.62 19.19
N LEU A 173 -12.51 -2.64 18.33
CA LEU A 173 -12.59 -2.83 16.88
C LEU A 173 -11.50 -3.79 16.39
N GLU A 174 -10.26 -3.58 16.83
CA GLU A 174 -9.13 -4.43 16.46
C GLU A 174 -9.34 -5.86 16.96
N ARG A 175 -9.79 -6.02 18.21
CA ARG A 175 -10.14 -7.32 18.79
C ARG A 175 -11.22 -8.02 17.97
N SER A 176 -12.33 -7.32 17.68
CA SER A 176 -13.48 -7.90 16.98
C SER A 176 -13.12 -8.31 15.54
N ALA A 177 -12.27 -7.55 14.87
CA ALA A 177 -11.74 -7.90 13.56
C ALA A 177 -10.92 -9.20 13.61
N VAL A 178 -10.01 -9.33 14.57
CA VAL A 178 -9.22 -10.57 14.77
C VAL A 178 -10.10 -11.77 15.05
N GLU A 179 -11.10 -11.64 15.93
CA GLU A 179 -12.06 -12.73 16.20
C GLU A 179 -12.79 -13.17 14.93
N LEU A 180 -13.23 -12.21 14.12
CA LEU A 180 -13.91 -12.48 12.87
C LEU A 180 -12.99 -13.18 11.86
N TYR A 181 -11.74 -12.73 11.73
CA TYR A 181 -10.75 -13.33 10.83
C TYR A 181 -10.40 -14.75 11.23
N LEU A 182 -10.18 -15.01 12.52
CA LEU A 182 -9.93 -16.36 13.03
C LEU A 182 -11.14 -17.28 12.81
N LYS A 183 -12.34 -16.80 13.13
CA LYS A 183 -13.60 -17.56 12.95
C LYS A 183 -13.82 -17.97 11.50
N HIS A 184 -13.51 -17.09 10.55
CA HIS A 184 -13.73 -17.33 9.13
C HIS A 184 -12.49 -17.81 8.37
N LYS A 185 -11.39 -18.14 9.06
CA LYS A 185 -10.14 -18.62 8.44
C LYS A 185 -9.60 -17.66 7.37
N VAL A 186 -9.62 -16.37 7.69
CA VAL A 186 -8.90 -15.37 6.90
C VAL A 186 -7.41 -15.49 7.26
N ASN A 187 -6.66 -16.13 6.37
CA ASN A 187 -5.29 -16.58 6.65
C ASN A 187 -4.20 -15.57 6.27
N THR A 188 -4.56 -14.40 5.73
CA THR A 188 -3.61 -13.33 5.44
C THR A 188 -4.17 -11.99 5.88
N VAL A 189 -3.41 -11.23 6.66
CA VAL A 189 -3.75 -9.84 7.01
C VAL A 189 -2.67 -8.85 6.57
N GLU A 190 -3.10 -7.67 6.16
CA GLU A 190 -2.25 -6.48 6.07
C GLU A 190 -2.42 -5.69 7.38
N ALA A 191 -1.42 -5.73 8.25
CA ALA A 191 -1.41 -4.99 9.51
C ALA A 191 -0.91 -3.56 9.25
N SER A 192 -1.74 -2.56 9.54
CA SER A 192 -1.44 -1.15 9.23
C SER A 192 -1.73 -0.20 10.40
N ALA A 193 -1.08 0.97 10.39
CA ALA A 193 -1.17 2.01 11.43
C ALA A 193 -0.69 1.59 12.85
N PHE A 194 -0.08 0.42 13.00
CA PHE A 194 0.46 -0.03 14.28
C PHE A 194 1.63 0.85 14.74
N LEU A 195 1.60 1.25 16.02
CA LEU A 195 2.71 1.94 16.69
C LEU A 195 3.65 0.96 17.42
N GLY A 196 3.22 -0.29 17.51
CA GLY A 196 3.88 -1.41 18.17
C GLY A 196 2.97 -2.63 18.11
N LEU A 197 3.39 -3.75 18.68
CA LEU A 197 2.54 -4.94 18.77
C LEU A 197 1.43 -4.75 19.78
N THR A 198 0.27 -5.34 19.49
CA THR A 198 -0.87 -5.45 20.41
C THR A 198 -1.12 -6.94 20.72
N PRO A 199 -1.84 -7.25 21.80
CA PRO A 199 -2.27 -8.63 22.06
C PRO A 199 -3.08 -9.25 20.91
N HIS A 200 -3.82 -8.44 20.14
CA HIS A 200 -4.72 -8.92 19.08
C HIS A 200 -3.96 -9.37 17.84
N ILE A 201 -3.00 -8.59 17.33
CA ILE A 201 -2.17 -9.04 16.20
C ILE A 201 -1.24 -10.20 16.59
N VAL A 202 -0.75 -10.22 17.84
CA VAL A 202 0.00 -11.37 18.36
C VAL A 202 -0.87 -12.62 18.38
N ARG A 203 -2.09 -12.53 18.90
CA ARG A 203 -3.03 -13.65 18.88
C ARG A 203 -3.31 -14.14 17.47
N TYR A 204 -3.62 -13.23 16.53
CA TYR A 204 -3.88 -13.60 15.14
C TYR A 204 -2.73 -14.43 14.56
N ARG A 205 -1.49 -13.93 14.69
CA ARG A 205 -0.29 -14.60 14.21
C ARG A 205 -0.13 -15.99 14.85
N VAL A 206 -0.18 -16.05 16.16
CA VAL A 206 0.20 -17.23 16.95
C VAL A 206 -0.86 -18.34 16.89
N ALA A 207 -2.14 -17.96 16.80
CA ALA A 207 -3.24 -18.92 16.65
C ALA A 207 -3.17 -19.72 15.33
N GLY A 208 -2.43 -19.23 14.34
CA GLY A 208 -2.19 -19.92 13.08
C GLY A 208 -0.95 -20.82 13.08
N LEU A 209 -0.22 -20.96 14.19
CA LEU A 209 0.99 -21.79 14.23
C LEU A 209 0.66 -23.25 14.54
N SER A 210 1.31 -24.16 13.82
CA SER A 210 1.22 -25.61 14.01
C SER A 210 2.57 -26.29 13.75
N LEU A 211 2.65 -27.58 14.05
CA LEU A 211 3.76 -28.43 13.61
C LEU A 211 3.33 -29.24 12.39
N SER A 212 4.22 -29.34 11.41
CA SER A 212 4.09 -30.30 10.30
C SER A 212 4.29 -31.73 10.79
N ALA A 213 3.97 -32.70 9.93
CA ALA A 213 4.28 -34.11 10.19
C ALA A 213 5.80 -34.38 10.36
N ALA A 214 6.65 -33.51 9.84
CA ALA A 214 8.10 -33.56 9.99
C ALA A 214 8.61 -32.83 11.25
N GLY A 215 7.73 -32.23 12.06
CA GLY A 215 8.11 -31.47 13.25
C GLY A 215 8.58 -30.04 12.98
N GLU A 216 8.37 -29.54 11.76
CA GLU A 216 8.71 -28.15 11.37
C GLU A 216 7.59 -27.19 11.75
N THR A 217 7.93 -25.93 12.01
CA THR A 217 6.93 -24.90 12.32
C THR A 217 6.20 -24.47 11.06
N GLU A 218 4.88 -24.66 11.03
CA GLU A 218 4.00 -24.20 9.95
C GLU A 218 3.30 -22.90 10.33
N ILE A 219 3.25 -21.98 9.37
CA ILE A 219 2.62 -20.67 9.51
C ILE A 219 1.31 -20.67 8.72
N GLY A 220 0.18 -20.85 9.41
CA GLY A 220 -1.16 -20.80 8.82
C GLY A 220 -1.71 -19.39 8.67
N ASN A 221 -1.43 -18.49 9.63
CA ASN A 221 -1.86 -17.09 9.60
C ASN A 221 -0.69 -16.16 9.24
N LYS A 222 -0.77 -15.59 8.05
CA LYS A 222 0.26 -14.76 7.42
C LYS A 222 0.02 -13.29 7.73
N VAL A 223 1.10 -12.55 7.98
CA VAL A 223 1.03 -11.13 8.31
C VAL A 223 1.97 -10.35 7.40
N ILE A 224 1.39 -9.38 6.70
CA ILE A 224 2.10 -8.34 5.94
C ILE A 224 2.00 -7.05 6.76
N ALA A 225 3.09 -6.62 7.40
CA ALA A 225 3.07 -5.42 8.23
C ALA A 225 3.49 -4.19 7.41
N LYS A 226 2.59 -3.21 7.28
CA LYS A 226 2.84 -1.96 6.57
C LYS A 226 3.29 -0.88 7.54
N VAL A 227 4.53 -0.41 7.36
CA VAL A 227 5.25 0.44 8.30
C VAL A 227 6.10 1.48 7.57
N SER A 228 6.29 2.63 8.21
CA SER A 228 7.13 3.72 7.71
C SER A 228 8.33 4.03 8.62
N ARG A 229 8.44 3.34 9.77
CA ARG A 229 9.39 3.62 10.85
C ARG A 229 10.13 2.37 11.29
N ARG A 230 11.46 2.47 11.48
CA ARG A 230 12.32 1.33 11.88
C ARG A 230 11.90 0.78 13.24
N GLU A 231 11.52 1.64 14.16
CA GLU A 231 11.15 1.29 15.53
C GLU A 231 9.94 0.35 15.57
N VAL A 232 9.00 0.53 14.63
CA VAL A 232 7.83 -0.34 14.45
C VAL A 232 8.21 -1.59 13.67
N ALA A 233 8.97 -1.44 12.57
CA ALA A 233 9.43 -2.55 11.75
C ALA A 233 10.18 -3.62 12.57
N ILE A 234 11.08 -3.19 13.48
CA ILE A 234 11.81 -4.07 14.40
C ILE A 234 10.86 -5.00 15.15
N LYS A 235 9.71 -4.50 15.61
CA LYS A 235 8.76 -5.28 16.41
C LYS A 235 8.09 -6.37 15.59
N PHE A 236 7.77 -6.10 14.33
CA PHE A 236 7.17 -7.08 13.43
C PHE A 236 8.19 -8.08 12.86
N MET A 237 9.43 -7.66 12.70
CA MET A 237 10.52 -8.54 12.24
C MET A 237 11.04 -9.47 13.36
N GLN A 238 10.74 -9.19 14.64
CA GLN A 238 11.12 -10.04 15.77
C GLN A 238 10.02 -11.04 16.15
N PRO A 239 10.33 -12.08 16.96
CA PRO A 239 9.31 -12.98 17.49
C PRO A 239 8.38 -12.26 18.47
N ALA A 240 7.23 -12.87 18.75
CA ALA A 240 6.25 -12.31 19.68
C ALA A 240 6.84 -12.16 21.10
N PRO A 241 6.59 -11.06 21.83
CA PRO A 241 7.12 -10.87 23.18
C PRO A 241 6.56 -11.92 24.16
N ALA A 242 7.45 -12.56 24.93
CA ALA A 242 7.08 -13.60 25.92
C ALA A 242 6.02 -13.15 26.94
N LYS A 243 5.99 -11.86 27.31
CA LYS A 243 4.95 -11.31 28.20
C LYS A 243 3.55 -11.36 27.57
N MET A 244 3.44 -11.04 26.27
CA MET A 244 2.17 -11.11 25.55
C MET A 244 1.74 -12.56 25.34
N LEU A 245 2.67 -13.45 24.99
CA LEU A 245 2.41 -14.88 24.83
C LEU A 245 1.87 -15.51 26.12
N ARG A 246 2.52 -15.25 27.27
CA ARG A 246 2.04 -15.74 28.58
C ARG A 246 0.62 -15.29 28.88
N ALA A 247 0.32 -14.00 28.71
CA ALA A 247 -1.02 -13.47 28.94
C ALA A 247 -2.08 -14.12 28.03
N LEU A 248 -1.75 -14.41 26.77
CA LEU A 248 -2.66 -15.08 25.83
C LEU A 248 -2.88 -16.56 26.17
N VAL A 249 -1.86 -17.26 26.67
CA VAL A 249 -1.97 -18.63 27.18
C VAL A 249 -2.84 -18.67 28.44
N GLU A 250 -2.61 -17.77 29.39
CA GLU A 250 -3.41 -17.65 30.63
C GLU A 250 -4.90 -17.40 30.32
N GLN A 251 -5.19 -16.65 29.25
CA GLN A 251 -6.54 -16.40 28.76
C GLN A 251 -7.11 -17.53 27.88
N SER A 252 -6.35 -18.61 27.67
CA SER A 252 -6.73 -19.74 26.80
C SER A 252 -7.04 -19.35 25.35
N LEU A 253 -6.46 -18.24 24.88
CA LEU A 253 -6.62 -17.74 23.52
C LEU A 253 -5.64 -18.37 22.53
N ILE A 254 -4.54 -18.95 23.04
CA ILE A 254 -3.56 -19.75 22.31
C ILE A 254 -3.11 -20.92 23.21
N THR A 255 -2.51 -21.96 22.62
CA THR A 255 -1.96 -23.08 23.37
C THR A 255 -0.50 -22.85 23.80
N GLN A 256 -0.02 -23.61 24.78
CA GLN A 256 1.40 -23.61 25.18
C GLN A 256 2.32 -23.96 23.99
N GLN A 257 1.90 -24.91 23.15
CA GLN A 257 2.65 -25.31 21.96
C GLN A 257 2.73 -24.15 20.96
N GLN A 258 1.63 -23.46 20.69
CA GLN A 258 1.63 -22.29 19.81
C GLN A 258 2.54 -21.18 20.33
N ALA A 259 2.52 -20.91 21.64
CA ALA A 259 3.43 -19.95 22.25
C ALA A 259 4.91 -20.33 22.07
N ALA A 260 5.27 -21.61 22.23
CA ALA A 260 6.63 -22.09 22.01
C ALA A 260 7.06 -22.01 20.53
N LEU A 261 6.14 -22.24 19.58
CA LEU A 261 6.40 -22.07 18.15
C LEU A 261 6.61 -20.59 17.78
N ALA A 262 5.89 -19.68 18.45
CA ALA A 262 5.95 -18.24 18.18
C ALA A 262 7.34 -17.63 18.41
N GLU A 263 8.19 -18.26 19.23
CA GLU A 263 9.56 -17.82 19.49
C GLU A 263 10.50 -18.06 18.29
N LYS A 264 10.12 -18.97 17.38
CA LYS A 264 10.93 -19.40 16.23
C LYS A 264 10.60 -18.69 14.92
N VAL A 265 9.57 -17.85 14.92
CA VAL A 265 9.08 -17.16 13.71
C VAL A 265 8.99 -15.66 13.97
N PRO A 266 9.10 -14.82 12.92
CA PRO A 266 8.84 -13.40 13.06
C PRO A 266 7.33 -13.15 13.24
N MET A 267 6.99 -12.00 13.81
CA MET A 267 5.61 -11.54 13.93
C MET A 267 4.95 -11.26 12.59
N ALA A 268 5.72 -10.82 11.58
CA ALA A 268 5.30 -10.67 10.20
C ALA A 268 6.23 -11.42 9.25
N ASP A 269 5.64 -12.03 8.22
CA ASP A 269 6.38 -12.72 7.17
C ASP A 269 6.97 -11.71 6.18
N ASP A 270 6.26 -10.60 6.00
CA ASP A 270 6.51 -9.57 5.01
C ASP A 270 6.37 -8.19 5.65
N ILE A 271 7.30 -7.29 5.34
CA ILE A 271 7.26 -5.89 5.77
C ILE A 271 7.09 -5.01 4.53
N THR A 272 5.98 -4.27 4.46
CA THR A 272 5.80 -3.24 3.45
C THR A 272 6.38 -1.94 3.98
N ALA A 273 7.49 -1.48 3.39
CA ALA A 273 8.06 -0.17 3.66
C ALA A 273 7.23 0.90 2.92
N GLU A 274 6.35 1.60 3.64
CA GLU A 274 5.44 2.61 3.08
C GLU A 274 6.07 4.01 3.15
N ALA A 275 6.51 4.48 1.99
CA ALA A 275 7.07 5.80 1.75
C ALA A 275 5.96 6.88 1.63
N ASP A 276 6.25 7.98 0.94
CA ASP A 276 5.23 8.99 0.61
C ASP A 276 4.07 8.38 -0.20
N SER A 277 2.85 8.51 0.33
CA SER A 277 1.68 7.78 -0.16
C SER A 277 0.40 8.60 0.01
N GLY A 278 -0.66 8.19 -0.72
CA GLY A 278 -2.01 8.72 -0.50
C GLY A 278 -2.58 8.27 0.85
N GLY A 279 -3.39 9.12 1.50
CA GLY A 279 -3.87 8.85 2.86
C GLY A 279 -2.82 9.15 3.93
N HIS A 280 -2.83 8.40 5.03
CA HIS A 280 -1.87 8.62 6.12
C HIS A 280 -0.44 8.34 5.66
N THR A 281 0.43 9.34 5.80
CA THR A 281 1.84 9.21 5.42
C THR A 281 2.73 10.16 6.22
N ASP A 282 3.96 9.73 6.46
CA ASP A 282 5.04 10.54 7.03
C ASP A 282 5.86 11.26 5.93
N ASN A 283 5.45 11.17 4.65
CA ASN A 283 6.11 11.76 3.48
C ASN A 283 7.58 11.36 3.31
N ARG A 284 7.92 10.13 3.67
CA ARG A 284 9.31 9.65 3.65
C ARG A 284 9.74 9.28 2.22
N PRO A 285 10.94 9.67 1.76
CA PRO A 285 11.43 9.28 0.45
C PRO A 285 11.66 7.77 0.35
N LEU A 286 11.07 7.11 -0.66
CA LEU A 286 11.22 5.68 -0.88
C LEU A 286 12.69 5.26 -1.01
N VAL A 287 13.47 6.06 -1.75
CA VAL A 287 14.91 5.84 -2.02
C VAL A 287 15.79 5.85 -0.78
N CYS A 288 15.32 6.42 0.33
CA CYS A 288 16.03 6.38 1.61
C CYS A 288 15.44 5.31 2.55
N MET A 289 14.12 5.19 2.56
CA MET A 289 13.42 4.26 3.47
C MET A 289 13.70 2.81 3.12
N LEU A 290 13.53 2.42 1.87
CA LEU A 290 13.58 1.01 1.48
C LEU A 290 14.94 0.37 1.78
N PRO A 291 16.09 0.97 1.40
CA PRO A 291 17.40 0.42 1.76
C PRO A 291 17.61 0.32 3.27
N SER A 292 17.09 1.29 4.03
CA SER A 292 17.16 1.25 5.50
C SER A 292 16.37 0.06 6.07
N MET A 293 15.15 -0.20 5.59
CA MET A 293 14.34 -1.34 6.03
C MET A 293 14.95 -2.68 5.61
N ILE A 294 15.60 -2.76 4.44
CA ILE A 294 16.32 -3.96 4.00
C ILE A 294 17.52 -4.24 4.91
N ALA A 295 18.34 -3.22 5.21
CA ALA A 295 19.46 -3.37 6.15
C ALA A 295 18.99 -3.86 7.53
N LEU A 296 17.86 -3.32 8.01
CA LEU A 296 17.26 -3.80 9.26
C LEU A 296 16.84 -5.27 9.19
N ARG A 297 16.23 -5.69 8.06
CA ARG A 297 15.87 -7.09 7.84
C ARG A 297 17.11 -7.97 7.91
N ASP A 298 18.20 -7.58 7.26
CA ASP A 298 19.44 -8.35 7.23
C ASP A 298 20.05 -8.50 8.65
N GLU A 299 20.08 -7.41 9.43
CA GLU A 299 20.51 -7.43 10.84
C GLU A 299 19.70 -8.42 11.69
N ILE A 300 18.37 -8.43 11.52
CA ILE A 300 17.46 -9.31 12.27
C ILE A 300 17.57 -10.76 11.78
N GLN A 301 17.70 -10.97 10.47
CA GLN A 301 17.87 -12.31 9.90
C GLN A 301 19.17 -12.95 10.38
N GLU A 302 20.28 -12.21 10.48
CA GLU A 302 21.53 -12.73 11.02
C GLU A 302 21.39 -13.12 12.50
N LYS A 303 20.65 -12.32 13.28
CA LYS A 303 20.42 -12.55 14.71
C LYS A 303 19.54 -13.76 14.99
N TYR A 304 18.41 -13.89 14.30
CA TYR A 304 17.39 -14.91 14.60
C TYR A 304 17.49 -16.14 13.70
N ARG A 305 18.11 -16.02 12.53
CA ARG A 305 18.32 -17.11 11.55
C ARG A 305 17.04 -17.87 11.24
N TYR A 306 15.96 -17.13 10.99
CA TYR A 306 14.68 -17.72 10.62
C TYR A 306 14.84 -18.64 9.41
N ALA A 307 14.19 -19.81 9.46
CA ALA A 307 14.24 -20.80 8.39
C ALA A 307 13.74 -20.22 7.05
N THR A 308 12.71 -19.38 7.11
CA THR A 308 12.27 -18.56 5.99
C THR A 308 12.64 -17.10 6.27
N PRO A 309 13.49 -16.46 5.44
CA PRO A 309 13.85 -15.07 5.63
C PRO A 309 12.64 -14.13 5.53
N ILE A 310 12.64 -13.08 6.36
CA ILE A 310 11.68 -11.98 6.25
C ILE A 310 11.91 -11.26 4.92
N ARG A 311 10.83 -10.82 4.28
CA ARG A 311 10.87 -10.09 3.02
C ARG A 311 10.45 -8.64 3.23
N VAL A 312 11.10 -7.73 2.52
CA VAL A 312 10.79 -6.29 2.57
C VAL A 312 10.29 -5.85 1.20
N GLY A 313 9.02 -5.47 1.13
CA GLY A 313 8.41 -4.85 -0.05
C GLY A 313 8.38 -3.33 0.05
N ALA A 314 7.90 -2.69 -1.01
CA ALA A 314 7.88 -1.24 -1.15
C ALA A 314 6.48 -0.73 -1.48
N ALA A 315 6.05 0.36 -0.81
CA ALA A 315 4.84 1.10 -1.13
C ALA A 315 5.13 2.62 -1.13
N GLY A 316 4.24 3.38 -1.79
CA GLY A 316 4.35 4.84 -1.86
C GLY A 316 5.16 5.30 -3.07
N GLY A 317 4.56 6.17 -3.90
CA GLY A 317 5.17 6.68 -5.14
C GLY A 317 5.28 5.67 -6.30
N ILE A 318 4.70 4.47 -6.19
CA ILE A 318 4.75 3.43 -7.22
C ILE A 318 3.46 3.50 -8.07
N SER A 319 3.56 4.08 -9.26
CA SER A 319 2.42 4.31 -10.17
C SER A 319 2.75 4.15 -11.65
N ALA A 320 4.01 3.90 -11.99
CA ALA A 320 4.51 3.76 -13.36
C ALA A 320 5.59 2.67 -13.44
N PRO A 321 5.85 2.09 -14.63
CA PRO A 321 6.87 1.05 -14.81
C PRO A 321 8.26 1.43 -14.26
N GLU A 322 8.67 2.69 -14.41
CA GLU A 322 9.94 3.21 -13.94
C GLU A 322 10.03 3.19 -12.42
N SER A 323 8.97 3.63 -11.73
CA SER A 323 8.89 3.59 -10.26
C SER A 323 8.86 2.17 -9.71
N ALA A 324 8.17 1.26 -10.39
CA ALA A 324 8.13 -0.16 -10.05
C ALA A 324 9.51 -0.81 -10.21
N LEU A 325 10.16 -0.61 -11.37
CA LEU A 325 11.50 -1.11 -11.62
C LEU A 325 12.50 -0.51 -10.62
N GLY A 326 12.42 0.79 -10.33
CA GLY A 326 13.26 1.45 -9.33
C GLY A 326 13.17 0.79 -7.95
N ALA A 327 11.96 0.43 -7.50
CA ALA A 327 11.77 -0.30 -6.24
C ALA A 327 12.43 -1.69 -6.27
N PHE A 328 12.23 -2.46 -7.34
CA PHE A 328 12.89 -3.77 -7.50
C PHE A 328 14.42 -3.66 -7.58
N MET A 329 14.96 -2.67 -8.29
CA MET A 329 16.40 -2.42 -8.38
C MET A 329 17.03 -2.04 -7.03
N MET A 330 16.26 -1.45 -6.11
CA MET A 330 16.68 -1.19 -4.74
C MET A 330 16.57 -2.43 -3.83
N GLY A 331 16.03 -3.54 -4.32
CA GLY A 331 15.92 -4.81 -3.58
C GLY A 331 14.55 -5.09 -2.96
N ALA A 332 13.48 -4.41 -3.40
CA ALA A 332 12.13 -4.75 -2.94
C ALA A 332 11.76 -6.20 -3.31
N ALA A 333 11.30 -6.97 -2.34
CA ALA A 333 10.80 -8.33 -2.55
C ALA A 333 9.46 -8.34 -3.32
N TYR A 334 8.66 -7.29 -3.16
CA TYR A 334 7.41 -7.06 -3.87
C TYR A 334 7.09 -5.56 -3.85
N ILE A 335 6.18 -5.13 -4.73
CA ILE A 335 5.69 -3.75 -4.76
C ILE A 335 4.22 -3.68 -4.37
N VAL A 336 3.81 -2.54 -3.82
CA VAL A 336 2.43 -2.28 -3.41
C VAL A 336 1.93 -1.00 -4.04
N THR A 337 0.74 -1.06 -4.61
CA THR A 337 0.04 0.10 -5.17
C THR A 337 -1.21 0.44 -4.38
N GLY A 338 -1.61 1.71 -4.41
CA GLY A 338 -2.79 2.23 -3.70
C GLY A 338 -3.53 3.26 -4.54
N SER A 339 -2.96 4.47 -4.67
CA SER A 339 -3.61 5.60 -5.36
C SER A 339 -4.12 5.28 -6.77
N VAL A 340 -3.33 4.55 -7.56
CA VAL A 340 -3.75 4.14 -8.91
C VAL A 340 -4.94 3.18 -8.90
N ASN A 341 -5.04 2.32 -7.88
CA ASN A 341 -6.13 1.35 -7.77
C ASN A 341 -7.46 2.03 -7.44
N GLN A 342 -7.45 3.16 -6.71
CA GLN A 342 -8.67 3.92 -6.42
C GLN A 342 -9.33 4.48 -7.68
N ALA A 343 -8.55 4.72 -8.74
CA ALA A 343 -9.05 5.20 -10.02
C ALA A 343 -9.64 4.09 -10.91
N CYS A 344 -9.43 2.82 -10.56
CA CYS A 344 -9.90 1.67 -11.34
C CYS A 344 -11.40 1.43 -11.18
N VAL A 345 -11.99 0.75 -12.16
CA VAL A 345 -13.44 0.49 -12.21
C VAL A 345 -13.92 -0.40 -11.06
N GLU A 346 -13.06 -1.29 -10.56
CA GLU A 346 -13.36 -2.21 -9.48
C GLU A 346 -13.41 -1.52 -8.11
N ALA A 347 -12.76 -0.35 -7.94
CA ALA A 347 -12.67 0.31 -6.64
C ALA A 347 -14.03 0.75 -6.11
N GLY A 348 -14.21 0.64 -4.79
CA GLY A 348 -15.38 1.11 -4.04
C GLY A 348 -15.40 2.63 -3.86
N ALA A 349 -15.20 3.37 -4.94
CA ALA A 349 -15.30 4.83 -5.01
C ALA A 349 -16.36 5.22 -6.05
N SER A 350 -16.93 6.42 -5.89
CA SER A 350 -17.96 6.89 -6.83
C SER A 350 -17.40 7.13 -8.22
N GLU A 351 -18.26 7.01 -9.23
CA GLU A 351 -17.90 7.33 -10.62
C GLU A 351 -17.37 8.77 -10.78
N HIS A 352 -17.90 9.70 -9.98
CA HIS A 352 -17.40 11.08 -9.95
C HIS A 352 -15.94 11.13 -9.46
N THR A 353 -15.64 10.48 -8.33
CA THR A 353 -14.29 10.43 -7.77
C THR A 353 -13.31 9.75 -8.72
N LYS A 354 -13.68 8.62 -9.34
CA LYS A 354 -12.83 7.93 -10.32
C LYS A 354 -12.49 8.82 -11.52
N LYS A 355 -13.49 9.54 -12.07
CA LYS A 355 -13.28 10.50 -13.17
C LYS A 355 -12.37 11.66 -12.77
N LEU A 356 -12.48 12.12 -11.53
CA LEU A 356 -11.63 13.19 -11.02
C LEU A 356 -10.18 12.70 -10.82
N LEU A 357 -9.99 11.49 -10.29
CA LEU A 357 -8.68 10.86 -10.13
C LEU A 357 -7.98 10.62 -11.48
N ALA A 358 -8.73 10.27 -12.53
CA ALA A 358 -8.19 10.12 -13.88
C ALA A 358 -7.63 11.43 -14.49
N GLN A 359 -7.97 12.59 -13.92
CA GLN A 359 -7.48 13.90 -14.33
C GLN A 359 -6.39 14.45 -13.39
N ALA A 360 -6.05 13.73 -12.32
CA ALA A 360 -5.11 14.20 -11.32
C ALA A 360 -3.67 14.17 -11.87
N GLU A 361 -2.96 15.28 -11.67
CA GLU A 361 -1.53 15.38 -11.95
C GLU A 361 -0.72 15.29 -10.64
N MET A 362 0.60 15.12 -10.75
CA MET A 362 1.49 14.99 -9.59
C MET A 362 1.37 16.18 -8.61
N ALA A 363 1.14 17.39 -9.13
CA ALA A 363 1.02 18.60 -8.32
C ALA A 363 -0.38 18.80 -7.71
N ASP A 364 -1.36 17.92 -8.00
CA ASP A 364 -2.76 18.05 -7.62
C ASP A 364 -3.11 17.40 -6.26
N VAL A 365 -2.09 17.06 -5.47
CA VAL A 365 -2.24 16.55 -4.11
C VAL A 365 -1.65 17.50 -3.08
N MET A 366 -2.08 17.37 -1.83
CA MET A 366 -1.51 18.09 -0.68
C MET A 366 -1.80 17.38 0.64
N MET A 367 -1.04 17.73 1.67
CA MET A 367 -1.33 17.32 3.04
C MET A 367 -2.53 18.10 3.60
N SER A 368 -3.42 17.39 4.29
CA SER A 368 -4.63 17.92 4.92
C SER A 368 -4.78 17.30 6.31
N PRO A 369 -5.37 18.01 7.30
CA PRO A 369 -5.69 17.42 8.60
C PRO A 369 -6.50 16.14 8.49
N ALA A 370 -6.09 15.12 9.24
CA ALA A 370 -6.80 13.84 9.36
C ALA A 370 -7.99 13.95 10.32
N ALA A 371 -9.00 13.09 10.16
CA ALA A 371 -10.15 13.03 11.05
C ALA A 371 -9.80 12.33 12.37
N ASP A 372 -9.01 11.27 12.28
CA ASP A 372 -8.36 10.59 13.38
C ASP A 372 -7.14 11.39 13.84
N MET A 373 -6.97 11.50 15.15
CA MET A 373 -5.89 12.29 15.76
C MET A 373 -5.83 13.75 15.26
N PHE A 374 -6.97 14.31 14.84
CA PHE A 374 -7.11 15.71 14.41
C PHE A 374 -6.52 16.67 15.45
N GLU A 375 -6.83 16.42 16.72
CA GLU A 375 -6.40 17.21 17.87
C GLU A 375 -4.87 17.24 18.02
N MET A 376 -4.16 16.21 17.51
CA MET A 376 -2.71 16.06 17.55
C MET A 376 -2.02 16.64 16.30
N GLY A 377 -2.77 17.16 15.33
CA GLY A 377 -2.21 17.74 14.10
C GLY A 377 -1.71 16.71 13.08
N VAL A 378 -2.16 15.47 13.19
CA VAL A 378 -1.87 14.44 12.19
C VAL A 378 -2.46 14.85 10.84
N LYS A 379 -1.71 14.61 9.77
CA LYS A 379 -2.10 14.92 8.40
C LYS A 379 -2.09 13.67 7.53
N LEU A 380 -2.82 13.76 6.44
CA LEU A 380 -2.89 12.76 5.39
C LEU A 380 -2.81 13.45 4.01
N GLN A 381 -2.34 12.73 3.00
CA GLN A 381 -2.25 13.23 1.63
C GLN A 381 -3.58 13.02 0.90
N VAL A 382 -4.14 14.09 0.33
CA VAL A 382 -5.40 14.06 -0.44
C VAL A 382 -5.28 14.79 -1.76
N LEU A 383 -6.22 14.50 -2.66
CA LEU A 383 -6.45 15.29 -3.85
C LEU A 383 -6.95 16.71 -3.49
N LYS A 384 -6.40 17.74 -4.14
CA LYS A 384 -6.87 19.14 -4.06
C LYS A 384 -7.51 19.65 -5.36
N ARG A 385 -7.28 18.99 -6.50
CA ARG A 385 -7.95 19.35 -7.76
C ARG A 385 -9.40 18.93 -7.72
N GLY A 386 -10.29 19.83 -8.17
CA GLY A 386 -11.74 19.58 -8.24
C GLY A 386 -12.44 19.43 -6.89
N THR A 387 -11.78 19.75 -5.77
CA THR A 387 -12.38 19.71 -4.43
C THR A 387 -11.82 20.81 -3.54
N LEU A 388 -12.66 21.35 -2.65
CA LEU A 388 -12.26 22.31 -1.61
C LEU A 388 -12.00 21.63 -0.26
N PHE A 389 -12.10 20.30 -0.18
CA PHE A 389 -11.87 19.55 1.06
C PHE A 389 -10.57 19.93 1.79
N PRO A 390 -9.37 19.87 1.16
CA PRO A 390 -8.14 20.11 1.90
C PRO A 390 -8.05 21.53 2.45
N MET A 391 -8.54 22.53 1.70
CA MET A 391 -8.56 23.92 2.15
C MET A 391 -9.53 24.13 3.32
N ARG A 392 -10.70 23.49 3.27
CA ARG A 392 -11.70 23.54 4.35
C ARG A 392 -11.20 22.82 5.59
N ALA A 393 -10.61 21.64 5.44
CA ALA A 393 -10.03 20.87 6.53
C ALA A 393 -8.90 21.64 7.24
N GLN A 394 -7.98 22.26 6.47
CA GLN A 394 -6.93 23.11 7.03
C GLN A 394 -7.53 24.30 7.79
N LYS A 395 -8.55 24.97 7.24
CA LYS A 395 -9.25 26.06 7.93
C LYS A 395 -9.88 25.62 9.25
N LEU A 396 -10.49 24.44 9.32
CA LEU A 396 -11.02 23.88 10.57
C LEU A 396 -9.91 23.67 11.61
N TYR A 397 -8.76 23.16 11.18
CA TYR A 397 -7.61 22.97 12.07
C TYR A 397 -7.03 24.30 12.57
N ASP A 398 -6.91 25.30 11.71
CA ASP A 398 -6.43 26.64 12.09
C ASP A 398 -7.35 27.29 13.14
N LEU A 399 -8.67 27.15 12.96
CA LEU A 399 -9.66 27.63 13.91
C LEU A 399 -9.61 26.84 15.22
N TYR A 400 -9.45 25.51 15.14
CA TYR A 400 -9.30 24.65 16.30
C TYR A 400 -8.09 25.05 17.14
N GLN A 401 -6.95 25.36 16.52
CA GLN A 401 -5.77 25.80 17.24
C GLN A 401 -5.94 27.18 17.87
N LYS A 402 -6.61 28.09 17.17
CA LYS A 402 -6.70 29.50 17.57
C LYS A 402 -7.71 29.80 18.69
N TYR A 403 -8.83 29.09 18.74
CA TYR A 403 -9.94 29.39 19.65
C TYR A 403 -10.21 28.23 20.61
N ASP A 404 -10.70 28.51 21.82
CA ASP A 404 -10.90 27.47 22.85
C ASP A 404 -12.28 26.81 22.80
N SER A 405 -13.23 27.43 22.11
CA SER A 405 -14.60 26.93 21.92
C SER A 405 -15.16 27.35 20.56
N ILE A 406 -16.30 26.77 20.16
CA ILE A 406 -17.01 27.22 18.95
C ILE A 406 -17.68 28.59 19.14
N GLU A 407 -17.89 28.98 20.39
CA GLU A 407 -18.47 30.26 20.80
C GLU A 407 -17.44 31.40 20.69
N ASP A 408 -16.14 31.10 20.84
CA ASP A 408 -15.05 32.08 20.69
C ASP A 408 -14.70 32.39 19.22
N ILE A 409 -15.19 31.60 18.27
CA ILE A 409 -14.96 31.83 16.84
C ILE A 409 -15.71 33.11 16.41
N PRO A 410 -15.04 34.10 15.79
CA PRO A 410 -15.69 35.32 15.33
C PRO A 410 -16.93 35.02 14.50
N ALA A 411 -18.04 35.70 14.81
CA ALA A 411 -19.36 35.40 14.23
C ALA A 411 -19.36 35.31 12.69
N VAL A 412 -18.61 36.20 12.02
CA VAL A 412 -18.47 36.19 10.55
C VAL A 412 -17.80 34.91 10.04
N GLU A 413 -16.78 34.41 10.74
CA GLU A 413 -16.08 33.17 10.35
C GLU A 413 -16.92 31.94 10.68
N ARG A 414 -17.62 31.94 11.83
CA ARG A 414 -18.58 30.88 12.18
C ARG A 414 -19.69 30.77 11.13
N GLN A 415 -20.31 31.88 10.74
CA GLN A 415 -21.34 31.90 9.69
C GLN A 415 -20.83 31.39 8.34
N LYS A 416 -19.57 31.69 7.97
CA LYS A 416 -18.96 31.13 6.76
C LYS A 416 -18.81 29.61 6.85
N LEU A 417 -18.36 29.07 7.99
CA LEU A 417 -18.27 27.62 8.19
C LEU A 417 -19.64 26.95 8.05
N GLU A 418 -20.64 27.47 8.75
CA GLU A 418 -22.01 26.94 8.76
C GLU A 418 -22.61 26.93 7.35
N LYS A 419 -22.40 28.01 6.56
CA LYS A 419 -22.93 28.12 5.19
C LYS A 419 -22.13 27.32 4.14
N GLN A 420 -20.81 27.30 4.24
CA GLN A 420 -19.95 26.78 3.17
C GLN A 420 -19.46 25.35 3.41
N VAL A 421 -19.28 24.96 4.67
CA VAL A 421 -18.70 23.68 5.07
C VAL A 421 -19.78 22.75 5.62
N PHE A 422 -20.45 23.13 6.71
CA PHE A 422 -21.36 22.23 7.44
C PHE A 422 -22.78 22.20 6.86
N LYS A 423 -23.18 23.24 6.11
CA LYS A 423 -24.53 23.42 5.54
C LYS A 423 -25.65 23.47 6.59
N THR A 424 -25.28 23.67 7.85
CA THR A 424 -26.16 23.90 8.99
C THR A 424 -25.36 24.56 10.11
N ASN A 425 -26.02 24.99 11.18
CA ASN A 425 -25.36 25.61 12.33
C ASN A 425 -24.55 24.59 13.15
N LEU A 426 -23.52 25.06 13.86
CA LEU A 426 -22.61 24.17 14.60
C LEU A 426 -23.28 23.45 15.78
N ASP A 427 -24.33 24.02 16.36
CA ASP A 427 -25.06 23.40 17.47
C ASP A 427 -25.88 22.19 17.00
N ALA A 428 -26.49 22.25 15.81
CA ALA A 428 -27.16 21.12 15.19
C ALA A 428 -26.18 19.99 14.80
N ILE A 429 -24.94 20.34 14.40
CA ILE A 429 -23.89 19.34 14.20
C ILE A 429 -23.50 18.69 15.53
N TRP A 430 -23.43 19.46 16.61
CA TRP A 430 -23.17 18.92 17.94
C TRP A 430 -24.25 17.93 18.36
N ASP A 431 -25.53 18.26 18.20
CA ASP A 431 -26.63 17.34 18.51
C ASP A 431 -26.53 16.03 17.71
N SER A 432 -26.14 16.14 16.44
CA SER A 432 -25.88 14.97 15.58
C SER A 432 -24.71 14.12 16.09
N CYS A 433 -23.65 14.76 16.58
CA CYS A 433 -22.52 14.05 17.20
C CYS A 433 -22.95 13.34 18.49
N VAL A 434 -23.75 13.99 19.33
CA VAL A 434 -24.28 13.41 20.56
C VAL A 434 -25.10 12.16 20.27
N ALA A 435 -26.04 12.24 19.31
CA ALA A 435 -26.84 11.09 18.89
C ALA A 435 -25.95 9.94 18.38
N PHE A 436 -25.01 10.24 17.48
CA PHE A 436 -24.12 9.24 16.88
C PHE A 436 -23.23 8.53 17.91
N PHE A 437 -22.59 9.27 18.81
CA PHE A 437 -21.67 8.69 19.78
C PHE A 437 -22.41 7.99 20.94
N ASN A 438 -23.61 8.43 21.32
CA ASN A 438 -24.39 7.72 22.34
C ASN A 438 -24.76 6.27 21.92
N GLU A 439 -24.84 5.97 20.63
CA GLU A 439 -25.07 4.61 20.14
C GLU A 439 -23.80 3.77 20.04
N ARG A 440 -22.63 4.39 19.85
CA ARG A 440 -21.38 3.71 19.47
C ARG A 440 -20.28 3.76 20.52
N ASP A 441 -20.03 4.94 21.06
CA ASP A 441 -19.02 5.19 22.10
C ASP A 441 -19.45 6.40 22.97
N PRO A 442 -20.36 6.19 23.94
CA PRO A 442 -20.87 7.25 24.82
C PRO A 442 -19.75 7.98 25.58
N ALA A 443 -18.60 7.33 25.79
CA ALA A 443 -17.47 7.91 26.50
C ALA A 443 -16.89 9.15 25.79
N GLN A 444 -17.04 9.27 24.46
CA GLN A 444 -16.64 10.49 23.73
C GLN A 444 -17.43 11.71 24.19
N ILE A 445 -18.75 11.55 24.36
CA ILE A 445 -19.63 12.63 24.80
C ILE A 445 -19.34 12.96 26.25
N THR A 446 -19.21 11.95 27.13
CA THR A 446 -18.85 12.16 28.53
C THR A 446 -17.55 12.95 28.68
N ARG A 447 -16.53 12.66 27.87
CA ARG A 447 -15.24 13.39 27.90
C ARG A 447 -15.32 14.79 27.30
N ALA A 448 -16.30 15.07 26.43
CA ALA A 448 -16.52 16.37 25.82
C ALA A 448 -17.40 17.29 26.69
N THR A 449 -18.23 16.73 27.56
CA THR A 449 -18.99 17.47 28.56
C THR A 449 -18.04 18.28 29.44
N GLY A 450 -18.23 19.60 29.51
CA GLY A 450 -17.36 20.51 30.27
C GLY A 450 -16.01 20.80 29.62
N ASN A 451 -15.76 20.32 28.38
CA ASN A 451 -14.56 20.61 27.62
C ASN A 451 -14.92 21.22 26.24
N PRO A 452 -15.03 22.57 26.15
CA PRO A 452 -15.43 23.26 24.93
C PRO A 452 -14.52 22.97 23.73
N LYS A 453 -13.21 22.79 23.98
CA LYS A 453 -12.22 22.45 22.95
C LYS A 453 -12.51 21.10 22.33
N ARG A 454 -12.85 20.10 23.15
CA ARG A 454 -13.18 18.77 22.68
C ARG A 454 -14.53 18.72 21.97
N LYS A 455 -15.53 19.49 22.45
CA LYS A 455 -16.81 19.71 21.71
C LYS A 455 -16.50 20.21 20.30
N MET A 456 -15.67 21.26 20.18
CA MET A 456 -15.26 21.81 18.88
C MET A 456 -14.55 20.78 17.99
N ALA A 457 -13.62 19.99 18.55
CA ALA A 457 -12.93 18.93 17.81
C ALA A 457 -13.92 17.91 17.23
N LEU A 458 -14.89 17.43 18.01
CA LEU A 458 -15.89 16.46 17.54
C LEU A 458 -16.75 17.02 16.41
N ILE A 459 -17.18 18.28 16.53
CA ILE A 459 -17.92 19.00 15.47
C ILE A 459 -17.08 19.09 14.19
N PHE A 460 -15.80 19.42 14.27
CA PHE A 460 -14.95 19.54 13.08
C PHE A 460 -14.64 18.16 12.46
N ARG A 461 -14.41 17.15 13.30
CA ARG A 461 -14.18 15.76 12.87
C ARG A 461 -15.40 15.16 12.18
N TRP A 462 -16.61 15.62 12.48
CA TRP A 462 -17.82 15.24 11.73
C TRP A 462 -17.67 15.53 10.23
N TYR A 463 -17.19 16.73 9.85
CA TYR A 463 -16.97 17.08 8.45
C TYR A 463 -15.85 16.23 7.83
N LEU A 464 -14.74 16.06 8.56
CA LEU A 464 -13.58 15.30 8.06
C LEU A 464 -13.94 13.83 7.81
N GLY A 465 -14.69 13.20 8.73
CA GLY A 465 -15.14 11.82 8.59
C GLY A 465 -16.16 11.63 7.47
N LEU A 466 -17.18 12.51 7.38
CA LEU A 466 -18.21 12.39 6.36
C LEU A 466 -17.72 12.74 4.95
N ALA A 467 -16.73 13.62 4.81
CA ALA A 467 -16.16 13.96 3.51
C ALA A 467 -15.59 12.72 2.78
N SER A 468 -14.97 11.81 3.50
CA SER A 468 -14.53 10.53 2.94
C SER A 468 -15.72 9.69 2.46
N ARG A 469 -16.81 9.63 3.23
CA ARG A 469 -18.02 8.89 2.86
C ARG A 469 -18.69 9.48 1.61
N TRP A 470 -18.82 10.81 1.54
CA TRP A 470 -19.41 11.50 0.38
C TRP A 470 -18.69 11.17 -0.92
N SER A 471 -17.35 11.15 -0.89
CA SER A 471 -16.54 10.75 -2.05
C SER A 471 -16.80 9.30 -2.49
N ASN A 472 -16.95 8.39 -1.52
CA ASN A 472 -17.15 6.96 -1.81
C ASN A 472 -18.54 6.71 -2.43
N ILE A 473 -19.60 7.32 -1.89
CA ILE A 473 -20.98 7.09 -2.35
C ILE A 473 -21.43 8.03 -3.47
N GLY A 474 -20.69 9.11 -3.72
CA GLY A 474 -21.02 10.09 -4.76
C GLY A 474 -22.16 11.03 -4.35
N GLU A 475 -22.16 11.50 -3.09
CA GLU A 475 -23.23 12.33 -2.54
C GLU A 475 -23.45 13.63 -3.34
N LYS A 476 -24.68 13.84 -3.83
CA LYS A 476 -25.00 14.97 -4.72
C LYS A 476 -24.90 16.29 -3.96
N GLY A 477 -24.21 17.26 -4.55
CA GLY A 477 -24.10 18.62 -4.01
C GLY A 477 -23.13 18.81 -2.82
N LEU A 478 -22.50 17.73 -2.33
CA LEU A 478 -21.45 17.78 -1.31
C LEU A 478 -20.06 17.48 -1.86
N ASN A 479 -19.99 16.96 -3.09
CA ASN A 479 -18.78 16.85 -3.90
C ASN A 479 -18.33 18.24 -4.38
N GLY A 480 -17.66 19.00 -3.51
CA GLY A 480 -16.87 20.18 -3.86
C GLY A 480 -17.47 21.03 -4.99
N ILE A 481 -18.69 21.57 -4.81
CA ILE A 481 -19.36 22.35 -5.85
C ILE A 481 -18.52 23.57 -6.25
N GLY A 482 -17.81 23.42 -7.35
CA GLY A 482 -17.53 24.45 -8.35
C GLY A 482 -18.43 24.32 -9.58
N VAL A 483 -19.59 23.67 -9.48
CA VAL A 483 -20.56 23.57 -10.60
C VAL A 483 -21.84 24.32 -10.24
N LYS A 484 -22.15 25.35 -11.02
CA LYS A 484 -23.36 26.17 -10.89
C LYS A 484 -24.63 25.33 -11.10
N ASP A 485 -25.13 24.67 -10.06
CA ASP A 485 -26.51 24.20 -10.04
C ASP A 485 -27.29 24.94 -8.95
N LYS A 486 -28.01 25.98 -9.39
CA LYS A 486 -29.05 26.65 -8.63
C LYS A 486 -30.26 25.73 -8.64
N ASN A 487 -30.41 24.89 -7.62
CA ASN A 487 -31.68 24.41 -7.05
C ASN A 487 -31.41 23.13 -6.28
N LEU A 488 -31.34 23.19 -4.95
CA LEU A 488 -31.55 22.03 -4.09
C LEU A 488 -32.04 22.51 -2.72
N THR A 489 -33.31 22.20 -2.47
CA THR A 489 -33.96 22.20 -1.16
C THR A 489 -33.39 21.07 -0.31
N THR A 490 -33.15 21.38 0.96
CA THR A 490 -32.64 20.49 2.02
C THR A 490 -33.58 19.32 2.28
N ASN A 491 -33.09 18.08 2.18
CA ASN A 491 -33.73 16.91 2.78
C ASN A 491 -32.87 16.40 3.93
N SER A 492 -33.32 16.68 5.15
CA SER A 492 -32.74 16.27 6.44
C SER A 492 -33.34 14.94 6.91
N ALA A 493 -33.23 13.90 6.10
CA ALA A 493 -33.65 12.55 6.45
C ALA A 493 -32.85 11.56 5.60
N ASN A 494 -31.74 11.05 6.13
CA ASN A 494 -31.09 9.81 5.67
C ASN A 494 -29.94 9.40 6.63
N LEU A 495 -30.27 9.35 7.93
CA LEU A 495 -29.44 8.68 8.96
C LEU A 495 -30.11 7.41 9.50
N HIS A 496 -31.28 7.00 9.00
CA HIS A 496 -32.05 5.87 9.53
C HIS A 496 -32.42 4.74 8.55
N GLU A 497 -32.09 4.84 7.26
CA GLU A 497 -32.35 3.71 6.34
C GLU A 497 -31.05 2.97 6.07
N TYR A 498 -30.87 1.86 6.79
CA TYR A 498 -30.34 0.55 6.37
C TYR A 498 -30.30 -0.34 7.63
N LYS A 499 -31.48 -0.60 8.18
CA LYS A 499 -31.78 -1.89 8.78
C LYS A 499 -32.40 -2.69 7.64
N ASP A 500 -31.58 -3.51 7.01
CA ASP A 500 -31.88 -4.85 6.45
C ASP A 500 -30.69 -5.35 5.63
#